data_AF-A0A4R9AQN2-F1
#
_entry.id   AF-A0A4R9AQN2-F1
#
_cell.length_a   1.000
_cell.length_b   1.000
_cell.length_c   1.000
_cell.angle_alpha   90.00
_cell.angle_beta   90.00
_cell.angle_gamma   90.00
#
_symmetry.space_group_name_H-M   'P 1'
#
loop_
_entity.id
_entity.type
_entity.pdbx_description
1 polymer ?
#
loop_
_entity_poly.entity_id
_entity_poly.type
_entity_poly.pdbx_seq_one_letter_code
_entity_poly.pdbx_strand_id
1 'polypeptide(L)'
;MRSVSGRGGRRDARGSTTAEFATAFPAVVLVLACCLGAVQVVGVQVRLTDAAASAARALARGDSPGRAAGLVQSAVSGASLSSERRGEFVCARVAAQGLPGIFVGLILEAHSCALAGGL
;
A
#
# COMPACT_ATOMS: atom_id res chain seq x y z
N MET A 1 -44.05 -60.17 10.26
CA MET A 1 -44.50 -58.93 9.59
C MET A 1 -43.43 -57.86 9.84
N ARG A 2 -42.53 -57.56 8.89
CA ARG A 2 -42.53 -56.37 8.00
C ARG A 2 -43.05 -55.11 8.73
N SER A 3 -42.25 -54.06 8.90
CA SER A 3 -41.96 -53.18 7.77
C SER A 3 -40.66 -52.38 7.96
N VAL A 4 -39.78 -52.49 6.97
CA VAL A 4 -38.76 -51.49 6.63
C VAL A 4 -39.50 -50.30 6.00
N SER A 5 -39.36 -49.11 6.56
CA SER A 5 -39.70 -47.87 5.85
C SER A 5 -38.49 -46.94 5.83
N GLY A 6 -37.69 -47.10 4.78
CA GLY A 6 -36.80 -46.05 4.32
C GLY A 6 -37.50 -45.21 3.25
N ARG A 7 -37.31 -43.89 3.30
CA ARG A 7 -37.35 -42.87 2.22
C ARG A 7 -37.28 -41.51 2.93
N GLY A 8 -36.20 -40.73 2.89
CA GLY A 8 -35.27 -40.53 1.79
C GLY A 8 -35.93 -39.68 0.71
N GLY A 9 -35.89 -38.35 0.83
CA GLY A 9 -35.95 -37.49 -0.36
C GLY A 9 -36.55 -36.08 -0.23
N ARG A 10 -35.64 -35.10 -0.33
CA ARG A 10 -35.71 -33.91 -1.21
C ARG A 10 -36.36 -32.64 -0.65
N ARG A 11 -35.62 -31.90 0.20
CA ARG A 11 -35.79 -30.43 0.27
C ARG A 11 -34.52 -29.57 0.22
N ASP A 12 -33.32 -30.12 0.03
CA ASP A 12 -32.12 -29.35 0.39
C ASP A 12 -31.26 -28.80 -0.77
N ALA A 13 -31.50 -29.22 -2.03
CA ALA A 13 -30.69 -28.73 -3.16
C ALA A 13 -30.97 -27.27 -3.57
N ARG A 14 -32.16 -26.73 -3.26
CA ARG A 14 -32.54 -25.34 -3.60
C ARG A 14 -32.10 -24.31 -2.56
N GLY A 15 -31.78 -24.75 -1.34
CA GLY A 15 -31.18 -23.92 -0.30
C GLY A 15 -29.65 -23.94 -0.31
N SER A 16 -29.03 -24.99 -0.86
CA SER A 16 -27.57 -25.11 -0.99
C SER A 16 -26.99 -24.01 -1.86
N THR A 17 -27.60 -23.73 -3.03
CA THR A 17 -27.08 -22.71 -3.94
C THR A 17 -27.13 -21.32 -3.31
N THR A 18 -28.25 -20.94 -2.68
CA THR A 18 -28.36 -19.66 -1.96
C THR A 18 -27.48 -19.59 -0.71
N ALA A 19 -27.26 -20.70 0.00
CA ALA A 19 -26.35 -20.76 1.15
C ALA A 19 -24.86 -20.68 0.75
N GLU A 20 -24.49 -21.29 -0.38
CA GLU A 20 -23.14 -21.19 -0.95
C GLU A 20 -22.87 -19.76 -1.42
N PHE A 21 -23.81 -19.12 -2.12
CA PHE A 21 -23.66 -17.70 -2.48
C PHE A 21 -23.62 -16.77 -1.26
N ALA A 22 -24.37 -17.08 -0.20
CA ALA A 22 -24.38 -16.28 1.02
C ALA A 22 -23.00 -16.23 1.70
N THR A 23 -22.15 -17.25 1.50
CA THR A 23 -20.79 -17.31 2.08
C THR A 23 -19.70 -16.98 1.07
N ALA A 24 -19.84 -17.41 -0.19
CA ALA A 24 -18.88 -17.14 -1.25
C ALA A 24 -18.84 -15.66 -1.65
N PHE A 25 -20.00 -14.99 -1.70
CA PHE A 25 -20.05 -13.59 -2.12
C PHE A 25 -19.31 -12.65 -1.16
N PRO A 26 -19.53 -12.69 0.18
CA PRO A 26 -18.72 -11.91 1.12
C PRO A 26 -17.22 -12.19 1.01
N ALA A 27 -16.82 -13.44 0.81
CA ALA A 27 -15.41 -13.80 0.64
C ALA A 27 -14.81 -13.15 -0.62
N VAL A 28 -15.51 -13.18 -1.75
CA VAL A 28 -15.07 -12.52 -2.99
C VAL A 28 -14.97 -11.01 -2.81
N VAL A 29 -15.98 -10.38 -2.17
CA VAL A 29 -15.95 -8.94 -1.87
C VAL A 29 -14.76 -8.58 -1.00
N LEU A 30 -14.46 -9.39 0.03
CA LEU A 30 -13.30 -9.17 0.90
C LEU A 30 -11.98 -9.27 0.11
N VAL A 31 -11.82 -10.28 -0.73
CA VAL A 31 -10.63 -10.44 -1.58
C VAL A 31 -10.46 -9.25 -2.52
N LEU A 32 -11.53 -8.81 -3.18
CA LEU A 32 -11.49 -7.63 -4.05
C LEU A 32 -11.13 -6.36 -3.28
N ALA A 33 -11.70 -6.17 -2.09
CA ALA A 33 -11.35 -5.04 -1.22
C ALA A 33 -9.87 -5.09 -0.81
N CYS A 34 -9.32 -6.26 -0.49
CA CYS A 34 -7.90 -6.45 -0.21
C CYS A 34 -7.03 -6.14 -1.44
N CYS A 35 -7.40 -6.62 -2.63
CA CYS A 35 -6.67 -6.34 -3.87
C CYS A 35 -6.64 -4.84 -4.19
N LEU A 36 -7.79 -4.18 -4.12
CA LEU A 36 -7.88 -2.73 -4.33
C LEU A 36 -7.07 -1.98 -3.27
N GLY A 37 -7.19 -2.36 -2.00
CA GLY A 37 -6.39 -1.80 -0.92
C GLY A 37 -4.88 -1.92 -1.17
N ALA A 38 -4.42 -3.08 -1.62
CA ALA A 38 -3.02 -3.32 -1.98
C ALA A 38 -2.57 -2.40 -3.13
N VAL A 39 -3.37 -2.26 -4.19
CA VAL A 39 -3.07 -1.36 -5.31
C VAL A 39 -2.95 0.09 -4.82
N GLN A 40 -3.84 0.54 -3.93
CA GLN A 40 -3.79 1.89 -3.37
C GLN A 40 -2.51 2.13 -2.55
N VAL A 41 -2.14 1.17 -1.70
CA VAL A 41 -0.91 1.22 -0.88
C VAL A 41 0.33 1.26 -1.78
N VAL A 42 0.40 0.39 -2.79
CA VAL A 42 1.50 0.38 -3.76
C VAL A 42 1.59 1.71 -4.52
N GLY A 43 0.45 2.29 -4.90
CA GLY A 43 0.42 3.61 -5.54
C GLY A 43 1.04 4.72 -4.68
N VAL A 44 0.77 4.72 -3.36
CA VAL A 44 1.42 5.66 -2.42
C VAL A 44 2.92 5.38 -2.34
N GLN A 45 3.32 4.10 -2.24
CA GLN A 45 4.72 3.71 -2.14
C GLN A 45 5.53 4.15 -3.36
N VAL A 46 4.97 4.03 -4.57
CA VAL A 46 5.62 4.50 -5.80
C VAL A 46 5.80 6.02 -5.79
N ARG A 47 4.78 6.78 -5.38
CA ARG A 47 4.90 8.25 -5.25
C ARG A 47 5.94 8.67 -4.21
N LEU A 48 6.00 7.97 -3.07
CA LEU A 48 7.04 8.20 -2.05
C LEU A 48 8.44 7.92 -2.59
N THR A 49 8.59 6.85 -3.37
CA THR A 49 9.87 6.47 -3.99
C THR A 49 10.32 7.52 -5.00
N ASP A 50 9.41 8.02 -5.83
CA ASP A 50 9.70 9.09 -6.80
C ASP A 50 10.05 10.42 -6.11
N ALA A 51 9.33 10.76 -5.02
CA ALA A 51 9.64 11.92 -4.20
C ALA A 51 11.02 11.81 -3.53
N ALA A 52 11.36 10.64 -2.99
CA ALA A 52 12.68 10.37 -2.42
C ALA A 52 13.79 10.52 -3.47
N ALA A 53 13.60 9.95 -4.66
CA ALA A 53 14.57 10.05 -5.76
C ALA A 53 14.78 11.49 -6.21
N SER A 54 13.69 12.26 -6.32
CA SER A 54 13.74 13.68 -6.68
C SER A 54 14.44 14.51 -5.60
N ALA A 55 14.19 14.24 -4.31
CA ALA A 55 14.87 14.88 -3.20
C ALA A 55 16.36 14.52 -3.15
N ALA A 56 16.73 13.25 -3.34
CA ALA A 56 18.14 12.83 -3.38
C ALA A 56 18.90 13.53 -4.50
N ARG A 57 18.33 13.61 -5.71
CA ARG A 57 18.93 14.34 -6.84
C ARG A 57 19.04 15.84 -6.56
N ALA A 58 18.05 16.45 -5.91
CA ALA A 58 18.12 17.87 -5.52
C ALA A 58 19.26 18.12 -4.54
N LEU A 59 19.33 17.32 -3.48
CA LEU A 59 20.38 17.45 -2.46
C LEU A 59 21.78 17.12 -3.02
N ALA A 60 21.88 16.18 -3.97
CA ALA A 60 23.12 15.85 -4.66
C ALA A 60 23.65 17.02 -5.52
N ARG A 61 22.76 17.89 -6.04
CA ARG A 61 23.14 19.14 -6.73
C ARG A 61 23.49 20.29 -5.77
N GLY A 62 23.35 20.08 -4.47
CA GLY A 62 23.56 21.13 -3.46
C GLY A 62 22.33 22.01 -3.22
N ASP A 63 21.12 21.61 -3.66
CA ASP A 63 19.89 22.30 -3.26
C ASP A 63 19.72 22.27 -1.73
N SER A 64 19.12 23.31 -1.16
CA SER A 64 18.90 23.40 0.28
C SER A 64 17.91 22.32 0.77
N PRO A 65 18.08 21.79 1.99
CA PRO A 65 17.17 20.79 2.55
C PRO A 65 15.73 21.31 2.66
N GLY A 66 15.54 22.61 2.89
CA GLY A 66 14.20 23.22 2.90
C GLY A 66 13.51 23.19 1.53
N ARG A 67 14.26 23.40 0.44
CA ARG A 67 13.72 23.28 -0.93
C ARG A 67 13.35 21.84 -1.24
N ALA A 68 14.21 20.89 -0.88
CA ALA A 68 13.94 19.46 -1.06
C ALA A 68 12.71 19.00 -0.24
N ALA A 69 12.57 19.47 1.00
CA ALA A 69 11.40 19.18 1.85
C ALA A 69 10.11 19.76 1.25
N GLY A 70 10.16 20.97 0.68
CA GLY A 70 9.02 21.57 -0.01
C GLY A 70 8.55 20.74 -1.21
N LEU A 71 9.49 20.21 -2.01
CA LEU A 71 9.17 19.30 -3.12
C LEU A 71 8.47 18.02 -2.63
N VAL A 72 9.02 17.39 -1.59
CA VAL A 72 8.43 16.19 -0.98
C VAL A 72 7.02 16.46 -0.46
N GLN A 73 6.82 17.56 0.27
CA GLN A 73 5.51 17.93 0.82
C GLN A 73 4.47 18.23 -0.28
N SER A 74 4.90 18.79 -1.41
CA SER A 74 4.02 19.02 -2.56
C SER A 74 3.64 17.73 -3.30
N ALA A 75 4.53 16.73 -3.30
CA ALA A 75 4.28 15.43 -3.92
C ALA A 75 3.43 14.51 -3.02
N VAL A 76 3.70 14.51 -1.71
CA VAL A 76 2.99 13.71 -0.71
C VAL A 76 2.73 14.57 0.53
N SER A 77 1.46 14.92 0.75
CA SER A 77 1.05 15.73 1.90
C SER A 77 1.34 15.02 3.21
N GLY A 78 2.04 15.70 4.12
CA GLY A 78 2.36 15.17 5.46
C GLY A 78 3.53 14.21 5.47
N ALA A 79 4.31 14.15 4.38
CA ALA A 79 5.54 13.37 4.32
C ALA A 79 6.69 14.13 5.01
N SER A 80 7.47 13.43 5.83
CA SER A 80 8.69 13.96 6.41
C SER A 80 9.89 13.54 5.56
N LEU A 81 10.83 14.48 5.36
CA LEU A 81 12.10 14.24 4.68
C LEU A 81 13.23 14.22 5.70
N SER A 82 14.04 13.17 5.67
CA SER A 82 15.34 13.07 6.35
C SER A 82 16.42 12.86 5.29
N SER A 83 17.53 13.58 5.42
CA SER A 83 18.65 13.47 4.48
C SER A 83 19.94 13.08 5.21
N GLU A 84 20.66 12.12 4.66
CA GLU A 84 21.92 11.63 5.21
C GLU A 84 22.97 11.59 4.10
N ARG A 85 24.16 12.14 4.35
CA ARG A 85 25.30 12.05 3.43
C ARG A 85 26.16 10.85 3.84
N ARG A 86 26.35 9.92 2.92
CA ARG A 86 27.20 8.72 3.08
C ARG A 86 28.34 8.76 2.07
N GLY A 87 29.45 9.36 2.47
CA GLY A 87 30.61 9.58 1.59
C GLY A 87 30.19 10.41 0.37
N GLU A 88 30.37 9.84 -0.81
CA GLU A 88 30.00 10.44 -2.10
C GLU A 88 28.49 10.37 -2.39
N PHE A 89 27.69 9.65 -1.60
CA PHE A 89 26.25 9.55 -1.82
C PHE A 89 25.46 10.47 -0.89
N VAL A 90 24.39 11.07 -1.41
CA VAL A 90 23.36 11.75 -0.62
C VAL A 90 22.09 10.92 -0.65
N CYS A 91 21.71 10.41 0.50
CA CYS A 91 20.51 9.62 0.69
C CYS A 91 19.37 10.49 1.22
N ALA A 92 18.21 10.37 0.60
CA ALA A 92 16.96 10.96 1.06
C ALA A 92 16.01 9.84 1.51
N ARG A 93 15.53 9.95 2.74
CA ARG A 93 14.50 9.11 3.34
C ARG A 93 13.24 9.92 3.47
N VAL A 94 12.15 9.42 2.91
CA VAL A 94 10.83 10.05 2.97
C VAL A 94 9.89 9.09 3.67
N ALA A 95 9.20 9.56 4.71
CA ALA A 95 8.20 8.80 5.44
C ALA A 95 6.86 9.52 5.40
N ALA A 96 5.78 8.80 5.17
CA ALA A 96 4.43 9.34 5.22
C ALA A 96 3.47 8.39 5.95
N GLN A 97 2.43 8.98 6.52
CA GLN A 97 1.33 8.22 7.10
C GLN A 97 0.50 7.60 5.99
N GLY A 98 -0.05 6.42 6.28
CA GLY A 98 -0.92 5.69 5.39
C GLY A 98 -2.21 6.42 5.08
N LEU A 99 -2.93 5.89 4.10
CA LEU A 99 -4.19 6.45 3.63
C LEU A 99 -5.25 6.43 4.76
N PRO A 100 -6.18 7.40 4.76
CA PRO A 100 -7.32 7.37 5.67
C PRO A 100 -8.15 6.10 5.49
N GLY A 101 -8.80 5.65 6.58
CA GLY A 101 -9.56 4.40 6.63
C GLY A 101 -8.78 3.28 7.33
N ILE A 102 -8.88 2.04 6.84
CA ILE A 102 -8.26 0.87 7.47
C ILE A 102 -6.72 0.90 7.45
N PHE A 103 -6.12 1.78 6.64
CA PHE A 103 -4.68 1.91 6.46
C PHE A 103 -4.04 3.06 7.26
N VAL A 104 -4.81 3.75 8.13
CA VAL A 104 -4.33 4.92 8.87
C VAL A 104 -3.15 4.61 9.82
N GLY A 105 -3.06 3.36 10.29
CA GLY A 105 -1.97 2.90 11.15
C GLY A 105 -0.69 2.47 10.42
N LEU A 106 -0.69 2.46 9.08
CA LEU A 106 0.50 2.09 8.31
C LEU A 106 1.42 3.30 8.16
N ILE A 107 2.71 3.07 8.35
CA ILE A 107 3.75 4.05 8.02
C ILE A 107 4.44 3.55 6.76
N LEU A 108 4.41 4.35 5.70
CA LEU A 108 5.11 4.06 4.46
C LEU A 108 6.42 4.83 4.45
N GLU A 109 7.51 4.11 4.22
CA GLU A 109 8.85 4.69 4.13
C GLU A 109 9.45 4.33 2.76
N ALA A 110 10.12 5.30 2.15
CA ALA A 110 10.93 5.11 0.96
C ALA A 110 12.28 5.80 1.16
N HIS A 111 13.35 5.15 0.70
CA HIS A 111 14.69 5.72 0.70
C HIS A 111 15.29 5.64 -0.70
N SER A 112 16.09 6.63 -1.06
CA SER A 112 16.88 6.60 -2.28
C SER A 112 18.20 7.34 -2.06
N CYS A 113 19.26 6.91 -2.74
CA CYS A 113 20.56 7.55 -2.69
C CYS A 113 20.97 7.98 -4.09
N ALA A 114 21.47 9.20 -4.21
CA ALA A 114 22.06 9.72 -5.43
C ALA A 114 23.54 10.04 -5.16
N LEU A 115 24.41 9.78 -6.15
CA LEU A 115 25.80 10.21 -6.08
C LEU A 115 25.83 11.76 -6.07
N ALA A 116 26.42 12.37 -5.05
CA ALA A 116 26.80 13.77 -5.10
C ALA A 116 27.77 13.91 -6.27
N GLY A 117 27.45 14.79 -7.23
CA GLY A 117 28.18 14.87 -8.49
C GLY A 117 29.69 14.84 -8.24
N GLY A 118 30.35 13.81 -8.76
CA GLY A 118 31.80 13.66 -8.66
C GLY A 118 32.44 14.90 -9.28
N LEU A 119 33.25 15.59 -8.48
CA LEU A 119 34.16 16.63 -8.95
C LEU A 119 35.36 15.99 -9.66
#